data_AF-A0A2R6FHF5-F1
#
_entry.id   AF-A0A2R6FHF5-F1
#
_cell.length_a   1.000
_cell.length_b   1.000
_cell.length_c   1.000
_cell.angle_alpha   90.00
_cell.angle_beta   90.00
_cell.angle_gamma   90.00
#
_symmetry.space_group_name_H-M   'P 1'
#
loop_
_entity.id
_entity.type
_entity.pdbx_description
1 polymer ?
#
loop_
_entity_poly.entity_id
_entity_poly.type
_entity_poly.pdbx_seq_one_letter_code
_entity_poly.pdbx_strand_id
1 'polypeptide(L)'
;MTDERDPEASLEEWKETMQAEHEEAISNPDPDEDHRIEGVVQVNHRVTFAYDPEHDSLERATVEQVDDLSDPELRSCSCGVRGMTPEEAREHVRTAHEQSGE
;
A
#
# COMPACT_ATOMS: atom_id res chain seq x y z
N MET A 1 -25.81 26.53 21.94
CA MET A 1 -24.69 27.18 21.22
C MET A 1 -24.15 26.12 20.29
N THR A 2 -24.40 26.29 19.00
CA THR A 2 -23.86 25.41 17.95
C THR A 2 -22.35 25.64 17.97
N ASP A 3 -21.57 24.58 18.06
CA ASP A 3 -20.12 24.69 18.01
C ASP A 3 -19.74 25.40 16.70
N GLU A 4 -19.30 26.66 16.80
CA GLU A 4 -18.96 27.56 15.69
C GLU A 4 -17.60 27.19 15.05
N ARG A 5 -17.15 25.94 15.20
CA ARG A 5 -16.02 25.44 14.41
C ARG A 5 -16.50 25.13 13.01
N ASP A 6 -15.95 25.88 12.08
CA ASP A 6 -16.06 25.58 10.66
C ASP A 6 -15.56 24.14 10.44
N PRO A 7 -16.44 23.23 9.99
CA PRO A 7 -16.10 21.82 9.88
C PRO A 7 -14.98 21.61 8.86
N GLU A 8 -14.86 22.44 7.83
CA GLU A 8 -13.82 22.35 6.82
C GLU A 8 -12.45 22.74 7.41
N ALA A 9 -12.38 23.82 8.19
CA ALA A 9 -11.16 24.22 8.89
C ALA A 9 -10.65 23.14 9.85
N SER A 10 -11.56 22.48 10.60
CA SER A 10 -11.16 21.38 11.48
C SER A 10 -10.67 20.13 10.73
N LEU A 11 -11.16 19.90 9.50
CA LEU A 11 -10.68 18.82 8.65
C LEU A 11 -9.32 19.13 8.02
N GLU A 12 -9.06 20.39 7.68
CA GLU A 12 -7.76 20.83 7.16
C GLU A 12 -6.66 20.71 8.22
N GLU A 13 -6.91 21.19 9.44
CA GLU A 13 -5.97 21.06 10.57
C GLU A 13 -5.66 19.58 10.89
N TRP A 14 -6.69 18.74 10.87
CA TRP A 14 -6.50 17.30 11.06
C TRP A 14 -5.66 16.68 9.95
N LYS A 15 -5.89 17.02 8.68
CA LYS A 15 -5.10 16.50 7.55
C LYS A 15 -3.64 16.94 7.64
N GLU A 16 -3.39 18.21 7.96
CA GLU A 16 -2.04 18.73 8.10
C GLU A 16 -1.28 17.99 9.21
N THR A 17 -1.95 17.77 10.35
CA THR A 17 -1.37 17.02 11.47
C THR A 17 -1.04 15.58 11.06
N MET A 18 -1.99 14.87 10.45
CA MET A 18 -1.78 13.48 10.02
C MET A 18 -0.67 13.36 8.96
N GLN A 19 -0.56 14.34 8.06
CA GLN A 19 0.49 14.38 7.05
C GLN A 19 1.86 14.61 7.69
N ALA A 20 1.97 15.56 8.62
CA ALA A 20 3.22 15.81 9.34
C ALA A 20 3.67 14.59 10.16
N GLU A 21 2.76 13.92 10.86
CA GLU A 21 3.06 12.67 11.59
C GLU A 21 3.54 11.57 10.64
N HIS A 22 2.96 11.49 9.44
CA HIS A 22 3.38 10.53 8.43
C HIS A 22 4.80 10.81 7.92
N GLU A 23 5.09 12.06 7.57
CA GLU A 23 6.41 12.51 7.10
C GLU A 23 7.49 12.28 8.18
N GLU A 24 7.16 12.52 9.45
CA GLU A 24 8.05 12.26 10.59
C GLU A 24 8.35 10.76 10.72
N ALA A 25 7.33 9.90 10.68
CA ALA A 25 7.49 8.45 10.79
C ALA A 25 8.30 7.85 9.62
N ILE A 26 8.19 8.42 8.41
CA ILE A 26 9.05 8.05 7.27
C ILE A 26 10.50 8.43 7.55
N SER A 27 10.73 9.66 8.01
CA SER A 27 12.07 10.25 8.15
C SER A 27 12.83 9.74 9.38
N ASN A 28 12.12 9.27 10.40
CA ASN A 28 12.66 8.82 11.67
C ASN A 28 12.15 7.41 12.05
N PRO A 29 12.56 6.36 11.31
CA PRO A 29 12.18 4.98 11.61
C PRO A 29 12.69 4.54 12.98
N ASP A 30 11.91 3.69 13.66
CA ASP A 30 12.33 3.03 14.90
C ASP A 30 13.55 2.12 14.63
N PRO A 31 14.72 2.37 15.25
CA PRO A 31 15.94 1.62 14.97
C PRO A 31 15.92 0.17 15.49
N ASP A 32 15.02 -0.16 16.41
CA ASP A 32 14.92 -1.47 17.05
C ASP A 32 13.97 -2.43 16.29
N GLU A 33 13.21 -1.93 15.31
CA GLU A 33 12.32 -2.74 14.48
C GLU A 33 13.01 -3.35 13.24
N ASP A 34 12.51 -4.51 12.78
CA ASP A 34 12.92 -5.09 11.49
C ASP A 34 12.18 -4.35 10.37
N HIS A 35 12.93 -3.70 9.48
CA HIS A 35 12.38 -2.91 8.38
C HIS A 35 12.33 -3.70 7.07
N ARG A 36 11.11 -4.05 6.65
CA ARG A 36 10.84 -4.71 5.37
C ARG A 36 9.75 -3.97 4.62
N ILE A 37 10.04 -3.60 3.37
CA ILE A 37 9.08 -2.95 2.48
C ILE A 37 8.25 -3.99 1.73
N GLU A 38 6.94 -3.78 1.75
CA GLU A 38 5.94 -4.60 1.08
C GLU A 38 5.05 -3.72 0.19
N GLY A 39 4.63 -4.29 -0.94
CA GLY A 39 3.65 -3.71 -1.84
C GLY A 39 2.69 -4.81 -2.31
N VAL A 40 1.39 -4.49 -2.35
CA VAL A 40 0.35 -5.45 -2.77
C VAL A 40 -0.15 -5.05 -4.15
N VAL A 41 -0.08 -6.01 -5.09
CA VAL A 41 -0.61 -5.88 -6.46
C VAL A 41 -1.55 -7.05 -6.73
N GLN A 42 -2.66 -6.76 -7.42
CA GLN A 42 -3.61 -7.76 -7.90
C GLN A 42 -3.58 -7.81 -9.42
N VAL A 43 -3.53 -9.03 -9.98
CA VAL A 43 -3.51 -9.25 -11.43
C VAL A 43 -4.80 -9.94 -11.82
N ASN A 44 -5.65 -9.27 -12.60
CA ASN A 44 -6.92 -9.83 -13.01
C ASN A 44 -6.75 -10.77 -14.19
N HIS A 45 -7.46 -11.90 -14.13
CA HIS A 45 -7.54 -12.86 -15.22
C HIS A 45 -8.99 -13.03 -15.64
N ARG A 46 -9.22 -13.08 -16.95
CA ARG A 46 -10.48 -13.48 -17.56
C ARG A 46 -10.42 -14.97 -17.85
N VAL A 47 -11.35 -15.73 -17.27
CA VAL A 47 -11.46 -17.17 -17.49
C VAL A 47 -12.75 -17.45 -18.25
N THR A 48 -12.65 -18.21 -19.34
CA THR A 48 -13.81 -18.70 -20.08
C THR A 48 -14.01 -20.19 -19.85
N PHE A 49 -15.25 -20.66 -19.94
CA PHE A 49 -15.61 -22.06 -19.75
C PHE A 49 -16.38 -22.56 -20.96
N ALA A 50 -16.12 -23.80 -21.37
CA ALA A 50 -16.86 -24.51 -22.39
C ALA A 50 -17.65 -25.65 -21.75
N TYR A 51 -18.85 -25.91 -22.26
CA TYR A 51 -19.68 -27.02 -21.82
C TYR A 51 -19.29 -28.30 -22.56
N ASP A 52 -18.97 -29.34 -21.79
CA ASP A 52 -18.76 -30.70 -22.26
C ASP A 52 -20.04 -31.53 -22.05
N PRO A 53 -20.74 -31.94 -23.13
CA PRO A 53 -21.99 -32.67 -23.03
C PRO A 53 -21.79 -34.18 -22.76
N GLU A 54 -20.59 -34.72 -22.96
CA GLU A 54 -20.29 -36.14 -22.73
C GLU A 54 -20.23 -36.46 -21.23
N HIS A 55 -19.73 -35.50 -20.45
CA HIS A 55 -19.56 -35.57 -19.00
C HIS A 55 -20.51 -34.65 -18.22
N ASP A 56 -21.37 -33.91 -18.92
CA ASP A 56 -22.29 -32.90 -18.35
C ASP A 56 -21.57 -31.95 -17.38
N SER A 57 -20.53 -31.27 -17.90
CA SER A 57 -19.66 -30.44 -17.08
C SER A 57 -19.20 -29.17 -17.79
N LEU A 58 -18.77 -28.16 -17.02
CA LEU A 58 -18.12 -26.96 -17.55
C LEU A 58 -16.61 -27.06 -17.34
N GLU A 59 -15.87 -27.08 -18.43
CA GLU A 59 -14.41 -27.13 -18.42
C GLU A 59 -13.83 -25.74 -18.72
N ARG A 60 -12.71 -25.39 -18.08
CA ARG A 60 -12.01 -24.14 -18.38
C ARG A 60 -11.46 -24.20 -19.81
N ALA A 61 -11.91 -23.27 -20.65
CA ALA A 61 -11.53 -23.19 -22.05
C ALA A 61 -10.32 -22.29 -22.26
N THR A 62 -10.33 -21.09 -21.68
CA THR A 62 -9.20 -20.16 -21.75
C THR A 62 -8.99 -19.39 -20.45
N VAL A 63 -7.75 -18.98 -20.21
CA VAL A 63 -7.35 -18.06 -19.15
C VAL A 63 -6.51 -16.97 -19.80
N GLU A 64 -6.96 -15.72 -19.73
CA GLU A 64 -6.28 -14.56 -20.29
C GLU A 64 -5.99 -13.58 -19.16
N GLN A 65 -4.74 -13.11 -19.06
CA GLN A 65 -4.39 -12.01 -18.17
C GLN A 65 -4.94 -10.71 -18.76
N VAL A 66 -5.69 -9.96 -17.98
CA VAL A 66 -6.33 -8.71 -18.42
C VAL A 66 -5.49 -7.48 -18.04
N ASP A 67 -4.75 -7.58 -16.94
CA ASP A 67 -3.90 -6.51 -16.43
C ASP A 67 -2.47 -7.01 -16.26
N ASP A 68 -1.49 -6.13 -16.50
CA ASP A 68 -0.08 -6.44 -16.29
C ASP A 68 0.31 -6.36 -14.81
N LEU A 69 1.29 -7.18 -14.42
CA LEU A 69 1.94 -7.03 -13.13
C LEU A 69 2.76 -5.73 -13.11
N SER A 70 2.26 -4.73 -12.39
CA SER A 70 2.94 -3.44 -12.19
C SER A 70 3.23 -3.22 -10.71
N ASP A 71 4.36 -2.60 -10.41
CA ASP A 71 4.69 -2.23 -9.03
C ASP A 71 3.64 -1.27 -8.46
N PRO A 72 3.18 -1.45 -7.22
CA PRO A 72 2.22 -0.56 -6.61
C PRO A 72 2.83 0.82 -6.34
N GLU A 73 2.02 1.86 -6.52
CA GLU A 73 2.41 3.25 -6.29
C GLU A 73 2.72 3.52 -4.82
N LEU A 74 2.05 2.81 -3.92
CA LEU A 74 2.22 2.93 -2.48
C LEU A 74 2.70 1.63 -1.85
N ARG A 75 3.59 1.76 -0.87
CA ARG A 75 4.25 0.68 -0.14
C ARG A 75 4.07 0.85 1.35
N SER A 76 4.30 -0.21 2.10
CA SER A 76 4.28 -0.23 3.56
C SER A 76 5.53 -0.88 4.12
N CYS A 77 5.94 -0.46 5.31
CA CYS A 77 6.97 -1.12 6.10
C CYS A 77 6.32 -2.01 7.19
N SER A 78 7.01 -3.09 7.56
CA SER A 78 6.67 -3.94 8.70
C SER A 78 6.60 -3.20 10.04
N CYS A 79 7.31 -2.08 10.20
CA CYS A 79 7.24 -1.19 11.37
C CYS A 79 5.91 -0.42 11.50
N GLY A 80 5.00 -0.59 10.54
CA GLY A 80 3.66 0.00 10.58
C GLY A 80 3.48 1.29 9.77
N VAL A 81 4.55 1.88 9.24
CA VAL A 81 4.46 3.01 8.29
C VAL A 81 3.86 2.53 6.97
N ARG A 82 2.81 3.20 6.48
CA ARG A 82 2.04 2.81 5.29
C ARG A 82 1.80 4.00 4.39
N GLY A 83 1.63 3.74 3.09
CA GLY A 83 1.31 4.80 2.13
C GLY A 83 2.53 5.54 1.59
N MET A 84 3.71 4.92 1.65
CA MET A 84 4.94 5.52 1.13
C MET A 84 5.03 5.33 -0.38
N THR A 85 5.38 6.40 -1.08
CA THR A 85 5.87 6.35 -2.46
C THR A 85 7.16 5.51 -2.55
N PRO A 86 7.60 5.13 -3.76
CA PRO A 86 8.86 4.41 -3.93
C PRO A 86 10.09 5.14 -3.36
N GLU A 87 10.09 6.46 -3.42
CA GLU A 87 11.18 7.32 -2.96
C GLU A 87 11.19 7.42 -1.43
N GLU A 88 10.03 7.64 -0.82
CA GLU A 88 9.87 7.65 0.65
C GLU A 88 10.22 6.30 1.27
N ALA A 89 9.76 5.19 0.67
CA ALA A 89 10.08 3.85 1.17
C ALA A 89 11.59 3.57 1.12
N ARG A 90 12.28 4.10 0.10
CA ARG A 90 13.75 4.00 0.01
C ARG A 90 14.43 4.83 1.09
N GLU A 91 13.97 6.05 1.31
CA GLU A 91 14.51 6.93 2.35
C GLU A 91 14.36 6.29 3.74
N HIS A 92 13.16 5.81 4.06
CA HIS A 92 12.86 5.14 5.31
C HIS A 92 13.83 3.99 5.62
N VAL A 93 14.02 3.05 4.67
CA VAL A 93 14.94 1.91 4.88
C VAL A 93 16.39 2.36 4.96
N ARG A 94 16.80 3.38 4.19
CA ARG A 94 18.16 3.94 4.25
C ARG A 94 18.42 4.47 5.66
N THR A 95 17.52 5.31 6.18
CA THR A 95 17.67 5.88 7.52
C THR A 95 17.64 4.79 8.60
N ALA A 96 16.76 3.79 8.48
CA ALA A 96 16.74 2.65 9.40
C ALA A 96 18.09 1.92 9.42
N HIS A 97 18.66 1.63 8.25
CA HIS A 97 19.97 0.97 8.14
C HIS A 97 21.11 1.84 8.69
N GLU A 98 21.07 3.15 8.51
CA GLU A 98 22.04 4.08 9.08
C GLU A 98 22.00 4.05 10.61
N GLN A 99 20.80 4.05 11.20
CA GLN A 99 20.60 4.06 12.65
C GLN A 99 20.90 2.70 13.32
N SER A 100 20.62 1.56 12.67
CA SER A 100 20.95 0.23 13.21
C SER A 100 22.45 -0.13 13.09
N GLY A 101 23.21 0.64 12.31
CA GLY A 101 24.64 0.42 12.07
C GLY A 101 25.58 1.16 13.04
N GLU A 102 25.02 1.96 13.96
CA GLU A 102 25.73 2.72 15.01
C GLU A 102 25.87 1.94 16.33
#